data_AF-A0A524K6D6-F1
#
_entry.id   AF-A0A524K6D6-F1
#
_cell.length_a   1.000
_cell.length_b   1.000
_cell.length_c   1.000
_cell.angle_alpha   90.00
_cell.angle_beta   90.00
_cell.angle_gamma   90.00
#
_symmetry.space_group_name_H-M   'P 1'
#
loop_
_entity.id
_entity.type
_entity.pdbx_description
1 polymer ?
#
loop_
_entity_poly.entity_id
_entity_poly.type
_entity_poly.pdbx_seq_one_letter_code
_entity_poly.pdbx_strand_id
1 'polypeptide(L)'
;GAETVAVWTDRKKFYRGLPAVTVNRVGSGRVWYIGTSPDPAGVFILYRKILKEAGLEPRFLGADVERVRRRDSNGVEWELYLNHSPRSRRVNGIKLSPWGWAKQRCT
;
A
#
# COMPACT_ATOMS: atom_id res chain seq x y z
N GLY A 1 26.03 -3.82 2.37
CA GLY A 1 25.29 -4.70 3.30
C GLY A 1 23.91 -4.10 3.53
N ALA A 2 23.01 -4.81 4.20
CA ALA A 2 21.67 -4.29 4.45
C ALA A 2 21.70 -3.15 5.48
N GLU A 3 20.95 -2.09 5.21
CA GLU A 3 20.75 -0.92 6.07
C GLU A 3 19.48 -1.11 6.91
N THR A 4 19.50 -0.63 8.16
CA THR A 4 18.34 -0.72 9.05
C THR A 4 17.36 0.41 8.78
N VAL A 5 16.08 0.08 8.58
CA VAL A 5 15.00 1.05 8.34
C VAL A 5 14.11 1.21 9.57
N ALA A 6 13.84 0.12 10.27
CA ALA A 6 13.08 0.12 11.51
C ALA A 6 13.66 -0.90 12.50
N VAL A 7 13.50 -0.64 13.79
CA VAL A 7 13.97 -1.48 14.89
C VAL A 7 12.83 -1.84 15.82
N TRP A 8 12.99 -2.93 16.57
CA TRP A 8 12.08 -3.28 17.66
C TRP A 8 12.25 -2.33 18.85
N THR A 9 11.16 -1.78 19.37
CA THR A 9 11.19 -0.77 20.45
C THR A 9 10.66 -1.27 21.79
N ASP A 10 9.95 -2.40 21.83
CA ASP A 10 9.38 -2.98 23.06
C ASP A 10 10.48 -3.30 24.08
N ARG A 11 10.39 -2.68 25.26
CA ARG A 11 11.34 -2.82 26.37
C ARG A 11 11.41 -4.23 26.94
N LYS A 12 10.38 -5.07 26.75
CA LYS A 12 10.31 -6.43 27.30
C LYS A 12 10.91 -7.49 26.37
N LYS A 13 11.32 -7.13 25.15
CA LYS A 13 11.81 -8.09 24.16
C LYS A 13 13.33 -8.12 24.10
N PHE A 14 13.91 -9.32 24.06
CA PHE A 14 15.37 -9.51 23.96
C PHE A 14 15.97 -8.93 22.66
N TYR A 15 15.16 -8.81 21.61
CA TYR A 15 15.55 -8.26 20.31
C TYR A 15 15.31 -6.74 20.20
N ARG A 16 15.09 -6.03 21.32
CA ARG A 16 14.98 -4.58 21.32
C ARG A 16 16.23 -3.94 20.69
N GLY A 17 16.02 -2.96 19.83
CA GLY A 17 17.08 -2.27 19.09
C GLY A 17 17.62 -3.06 17.90
N LEU A 18 17.27 -4.34 17.76
CA LEU A 18 17.62 -5.12 16.58
C LEU A 18 16.72 -4.73 15.39
N PRO A 19 17.21 -4.90 14.15
CA PRO A 19 16.45 -4.56 12.95
C PRO A 19 15.15 -5.37 12.85
N ALA A 20 14.05 -4.66 12.62
CA ALA A 20 12.74 -5.23 12.27
C ALA A 20 12.49 -5.13 10.75
N VAL A 21 13.03 -4.08 10.11
CA VAL A 21 12.98 -3.89 8.66
C VAL A 21 14.35 -3.45 8.17
N THR A 22 14.84 -4.08 7.11
CA THR A 22 16.10 -3.73 6.46
C THR A 22 15.92 -3.56 4.95
N VAL A 23 16.84 -2.82 4.33
CA VAL A 23 16.90 -2.65 2.88
C VAL A 23 18.34 -2.86 2.40
N ASN A 24 18.53 -3.59 1.31
CA ASN A 24 19.83 -3.76 0.67
C ASN A 24 19.76 -3.32 -0.79
N ARG A 25 20.82 -2.66 -1.28
CA ARG A 25 20.98 -2.36 -2.70
C ARG A 25 21.56 -3.57 -3.42
N VAL A 26 20.92 -4.01 -4.49
CA VAL A 26 21.34 -5.17 -5.30
C VAL A 26 21.22 -4.80 -6.77
N GLY A 27 22.35 -4.71 -7.47
CA GLY A 27 22.39 -4.17 -8.83
C GLY A 27 21.81 -2.75 -8.89
N SER A 28 20.87 -2.53 -9.81
CA SER A 28 20.12 -1.28 -9.93
C SER A 28 18.89 -1.18 -9.01
N GLY A 29 18.59 -2.24 -8.25
CA GLY A 29 17.38 -2.35 -7.44
C GLY A 29 17.62 -2.29 -5.93
N ARG A 30 16.53 -2.45 -5.18
CA ARG A 30 16.52 -2.57 -3.72
C ARG A 30 15.74 -3.82 -3.31
N VAL A 31 16.24 -4.53 -2.31
CA VAL A 31 15.57 -5.67 -1.68
C VAL A 31 15.22 -5.29 -0.26
N TRP A 32 13.95 -5.40 0.09
CA TRP A 32 13.42 -5.09 1.41
C TRP A 32 13.12 -6.37 2.17
N TYR A 33 13.54 -6.45 3.42
CA TYR A 33 13.23 -7.56 4.32
C TYR A 33 12.44 -7.03 5.52
N ILE A 34 11.31 -7.68 5.80
CA ILE A 34 10.40 -7.32 6.90
C ILE A 34 10.36 -8.53 7.84
N GLY A 35 11.10 -8.45 8.95
CA GLY A 35 11.22 -9.53 9.94
C GLY A 35 10.13 -9.49 11.01
N THR A 36 8.94 -9.02 10.68
CA THR A 36 7.82 -8.82 11.60
C THR A 36 6.48 -8.83 10.85
N SER A 37 5.39 -8.82 11.60
CA SER A 37 4.03 -8.58 11.09
C SER A 37 3.56 -7.21 11.58
N PRO A 38 3.87 -6.11 10.85
CA PRO A 38 3.42 -4.78 11.26
C PRO A 38 1.89 -4.72 11.27
N ASP A 39 1.34 -3.87 12.13
CA ASP A 39 -0.07 -3.52 12.05
C ASP A 39 -0.39 -2.81 10.72
N PRO A 40 -1.69 -2.63 10.38
CA PRO A 40 -2.07 -1.99 9.12
C PRO A 40 -1.48 -0.59 8.90
N ALA A 41 -1.29 0.21 9.97
CA ALA A 41 -0.70 1.54 9.86
C ALA A 41 0.81 1.45 9.57
N GLY A 42 1.51 0.52 10.22
CA GLY A 42 2.91 0.21 9.98
C GLY A 42 3.15 -0.25 8.54
N VAL A 43 2.31 -1.15 8.01
CA VAL A 43 2.36 -1.57 6.60
C VAL A 43 2.17 -0.37 5.68
N PHE A 44 1.16 0.47 5.93
CA PHE A 44 0.87 1.64 5.10
C PHE A 44 2.06 2.62 5.03
N ILE A 45 2.64 2.97 6.18
CA ILE A 45 3.78 3.89 6.27
C ILE A 45 5.00 3.29 5.55
N LEU A 46 5.27 2.00 5.77
CA LEU A 46 6.40 1.32 5.14
C LEU A 46 6.25 1.27 3.61
N TYR A 47 5.10 0.84 3.10
CA TYR A 47 4.86 0.79 1.65
C TYR A 47 4.86 2.17 1.01
N ARG A 48 4.35 3.21 1.70
CA ARG A 48 4.45 4.59 1.23
C ARG A 48 5.92 5.02 1.04
N LYS A 49 6.81 4.65 1.97
CA LYS A 49 8.26 4.90 1.86
C LYS A 49 8.87 4.13 0.69
N ILE A 50 8.58 2.82 0.58
CA ILE A 50 9.10 1.95 -0.49
C ILE A 50 8.70 2.49 -1.87
N LEU A 51 7.42 2.80 -2.07
CA LEU A 51 6.90 3.31 -3.33
C LEU A 51 7.54 4.65 -3.70
N LYS A 52 7.62 5.59 -2.75
CA LYS A 52 8.29 6.88 -2.96
C LYS A 52 9.75 6.70 -3.37
N GLU A 53 10.46 5.79 -2.72
CA GLU A 53 11.86 5.48 -3.03
C GLU A 53 12.06 4.79 -4.39
N ALA A 54 11.04 4.08 -4.87
CA ALA A 54 11.00 3.51 -6.20
C ALA A 54 10.55 4.50 -7.29
N GLY A 55 10.24 5.75 -6.92
CA GLY A 55 9.70 6.75 -7.87
C GLY A 55 8.26 6.46 -8.30
N LEU A 56 7.52 5.66 -7.52
CA LEU A 56 6.13 5.30 -7.78
C LEU A 56 5.19 6.19 -6.96
N GLU A 57 4.24 6.83 -7.65
CA GLU A 57 3.20 7.62 -7.02
C GLU A 57 2.15 6.71 -6.35
N PRO A 58 2.01 6.75 -5.01
CA PRO A 58 1.08 5.88 -4.32
C PRO A 58 -0.37 6.30 -4.58
N ARG A 59 -1.21 5.35 -5.01
CA ARG A 59 -2.61 5.59 -5.38
C ARG A 59 -3.61 5.23 -4.28
N PHE A 60 -3.28 5.52 -3.02
CA PHE A 60 -4.11 5.13 -1.89
C PHE A 60 -5.33 6.05 -1.72
N LEU A 61 -6.51 5.46 -1.50
CA LEU A 61 -7.77 6.18 -1.20
C LEU A 61 -8.27 5.89 0.23
N GLY A 62 -7.38 5.39 1.09
CA GLY A 62 -7.70 4.83 2.40
C GLY A 62 -7.60 3.31 2.41
N ALA A 63 -7.85 2.69 3.56
CA ALA A 63 -7.71 1.24 3.75
C ALA A 63 -8.83 0.42 3.09
N ASP A 64 -10.01 1.01 2.92
CA ASP A 64 -11.20 0.28 2.52
C ASP A 64 -11.49 0.35 1.01
N VAL A 65 -10.92 1.32 0.29
CA VAL A 65 -11.24 1.54 -1.13
C VAL A 65 -10.03 1.24 -1.99
N GLU A 66 -10.16 0.23 -2.83
CA GLU A 66 -9.19 -0.07 -3.88
C GLU A 66 -9.58 0.67 -5.16
N ARG A 67 -8.56 1.26 -5.82
CA ARG A 67 -8.70 1.87 -7.14
C ARG A 67 -7.80 1.16 -8.14
N VAL A 68 -8.38 0.72 -9.24
CA VAL A 68 -7.67 0.02 -10.32
C VAL A 68 -7.95 0.70 -11.65
N ARG A 69 -6.90 1.04 -12.41
CA ARG A 69 -7.05 1.48 -13.80
C ARG A 69 -6.97 0.27 -14.73
N ARG A 70 -7.92 0.14 -15.65
CA ARG A 70 -7.97 -0.91 -16.67
C ARG A 70 -8.30 -0.30 -18.03
N ARG A 71 -7.83 -0.93 -19.10
CA ARG A 71 -8.16 -0.57 -20.48
C ARG A 71 -8.94 -1.72 -21.10
N ASP A 72 -10.04 -1.42 -21.78
CA ASP A 72 -10.84 -2.43 -22.48
C ASP A 72 -10.34 -2.68 -23.91
N SER A 73 -10.97 -3.62 -24.62
CA SER A 73 -10.63 -4.00 -25.98
C SER A 73 -10.83 -2.88 -27.01
N ASN A 74 -11.69 -1.90 -26.71
CA ASN A 74 -11.92 -0.72 -27.55
C ASN A 74 -10.94 0.40 -27.22
N GLY A 75 -9.97 0.14 -26.33
CA GLY A 75 -8.95 1.10 -25.93
C GLY A 75 -9.45 2.13 -24.92
N VAL A 76 -10.66 2.00 -24.38
CA VAL A 76 -11.22 2.92 -23.39
C VAL A 76 -10.63 2.62 -22.02
N GLU A 77 -10.20 3.66 -21.32
CA GLU A 77 -9.68 3.54 -19.97
C GLU A 77 -10.78 3.73 -18.92
N TRP A 78 -10.75 2.86 -17.91
CA TRP A 78 -11.69 2.79 -16.82
C TRP A 78 -10.96 2.84 -15.48
N GLU A 79 -11.48 3.61 -14.54
CA GLU A 79 -11.18 3.47 -13.12
C GLU A 79 -12.24 2.59 -12.47
N LEU A 80 -11.82 1.50 -11.84
CA LEU A 80 -12.64 0.63 -11.03
C LEU A 80 -12.39 0.97 -9.57
N TYR A 81 -13.48 1.04 -8.81
CA TYR A 81 -13.48 1.33 -7.39
C TYR A 81 -14.15 0.19 -6.64
N LEU A 82 -13.45 -0.44 -5.70
CA LEU A 82 -13.95 -1.57 -4.92
C LEU A 82 -13.95 -1.20 -3.44
N ASN A 83 -15.06 -1.43 -2.76
CA ASN A 83 -15.18 -1.23 -1.31
C ASN A 83 -14.95 -2.55 -0.58
N HIS A 84 -13.86 -2.66 0.16
CA HIS A 84 -13.47 -3.81 0.99
C HIS A 84 -13.96 -3.66 2.44
N SER A 85 -15.11 -3.02 2.66
CA SER A 85 -15.65 -2.81 4.00
C SER A 85 -17.18 -3.05 4.08
N PRO A 86 -17.69 -3.37 5.28
CA PRO A 86 -19.13 -3.55 5.51
C PRO A 86 -19.91 -2.24 5.60
N ARG A 87 -19.27 -1.09 5.36
CA ARG A 87 -19.88 0.23 5.44
C ARG A 87 -19.90 0.85 4.06
N SER A 88 -20.90 1.70 3.79
CA SER A 88 -20.88 2.50 2.56
C SER A 88 -19.65 3.41 2.53
N ARG A 89 -19.09 3.62 1.34
CA ARG A 89 -17.96 4.53 1.09
C ARG A 89 -18.30 5.50 -0.03
N ARG A 90 -17.68 6.68 -0.03
CA ARG A 90 -17.77 7.64 -1.13
C ARG A 90 -16.40 7.82 -1.75
N VAL A 91 -16.34 7.74 -3.07
CA VAL A 91 -15.12 7.92 -3.86
C VAL A 91 -15.47 8.59 -5.17
N ASN A 92 -14.75 9.67 -5.50
CA ASN A 92 -14.96 10.45 -6.73
C ASN A 92 -16.45 10.80 -7.02
N GLY A 93 -17.21 11.19 -6.00
CA GLY A 93 -18.65 11.48 -6.10
C GLY A 93 -19.58 10.25 -6.13
N ILE A 94 -19.04 9.05 -6.32
CA ILE A 94 -19.78 7.78 -6.35
C ILE A 94 -19.96 7.25 -4.93
N LYS A 95 -21.17 6.78 -4.59
CA LYS A 95 -21.44 6.03 -3.37
C LYS A 95 -21.31 4.54 -3.67
N LEU A 96 -20.42 3.86 -2.96
CA LEU A 96 -20.29 2.41 -2.96
C LEU A 96 -21.09 1.82 -1.79
N SER A 97 -21.92 0.82 -2.06
CA SER A 97 -22.55 -0.01 -1.02
C SER A 97 -21.48 -0.79 -0.24
N PRO A 98 -21.82 -1.34 0.95
CA PRO A 98 -20.99 -2.36 1.60
C PRO A 98 -20.57 -3.44 0.61
N TRP A 99 -19.28 -3.74 0.53
CA TRP A 99 -18.71 -4.74 -0.40
C TRP A 99 -19.00 -4.47 -1.89
N GLY A 100 -19.51 -3.28 -2.21
CA GLY A 100 -19.89 -2.88 -3.56
C GLY A 100 -18.73 -2.35 -4.37
N TRP A 101 -18.98 -2.17 -5.66
CA TRP A 101 -18.00 -1.60 -6.58
C TRP A 101 -18.69 -0.74 -7.63
N ALA A 102 -17.91 0.10 -8.30
CA ALA A 102 -18.35 0.88 -9.44
C ALA A 102 -17.19 1.07 -10.42
N LYS A 103 -17.50 1.46 -11.66
CA LYS A 103 -16.50 1.90 -12.62
C LYS A 103 -16.86 3.26 -13.20
N GLN A 104 -15.83 4.02 -13.55
CA GLN A 104 -15.96 5.31 -14.21
C GLN A 104 -15.00 5.36 -15.40
N ARG A 105 -15.45 5.92 -16.51
CA ARG A 105 -14.58 6.15 -17.67
C ARG A 105 -13.58 7.26 -17.33
N CYS A 106 -12.30 7.06 -17.63
CA CYS A 106 -11.31 8.13 -17.52
C CYS A 106 -11.63 9.19 -18.59
N THR A 107 -11.68 10.45 -18.19
CA THR A 107 -11.71 11.60 -19.12
C THR A 107 -10.33 11.85 -19.71
#